data_AF-A0A7S4N5Y6-F1
#
_entry.id   AF-A0A7S4N5Y6-F1
#
_cell.length_a   1.000
_cell.length_b   1.000
_cell.length_c   1.000
_cell.angle_alpha   90.00
_cell.angle_beta   90.00
_cell.angle_gamma   90.00
#
_symmetry.space_group_name_H-M   'P 1'
#
loop_
_entity.id
_entity.type
_entity.pdbx_description
1 polymer ?
#
loop_
_entity_poly.entity_id
_entity_poly.type
_entity_poly.pdbx_seq_one_letter_code
_entity_poly.pdbx_strand_id
1 'polypeptide(L)'
;QLAKTNPNTNAKHFLWMVNKAGVSTNEVKVVTSFLHDMGVIKYFGHDMKENQAQPDKGKYSIEDTIFIDPIWMIDVFKGVMRHDWQHLLNFFRQDPSKSKKTKKLLHLGIVDEDMFEYLWPQEGSDFWESTNNTLLSSGFTRTHLNVQQAVALLRGCDLAHFLAASETSDGETSEGKHKEWELLCPGIIPPFAHQHRLAVKESHSLCVHVECQYNIFPAG
;
A
#
# COMPACT_ATOMS: atom_id res chain seq x y z
N GLN A 1 -1.34 -26.49 0.02
CA GLN A 1 -1.65 -26.44 1.46
C GLN A 1 -0.74 -25.49 2.28
N LEU A 2 0.24 -24.79 1.69
CA LEU A 2 1.18 -23.91 2.40
C LEU A 2 0.71 -22.46 2.64
N ALA A 3 -0.39 -22.01 2.01
CA ALA A 3 -0.85 -20.61 2.08
C ALA A 3 -1.57 -20.22 3.39
N LYS A 4 -1.60 -21.07 4.43
CA LYS A 4 -2.43 -20.82 5.62
C LYS A 4 -1.72 -20.15 6.80
N THR A 5 -0.40 -19.93 6.77
CA THR A 5 0.33 -19.43 7.95
C THR A 5 1.22 -18.21 7.73
N ASN A 6 1.53 -17.82 6.50
CA ASN A 6 2.31 -16.61 6.24
C ASN A 6 1.96 -16.03 4.85
N PRO A 7 1.53 -14.76 4.74
CA PRO A 7 1.10 -14.17 3.47
C PRO A 7 2.25 -13.93 2.49
N ASN A 8 3.49 -14.03 2.95
CA ASN A 8 4.69 -13.89 2.14
C ASN A 8 5.77 -14.89 2.54
N THR A 9 6.78 -14.96 1.68
CA THR A 9 8.02 -15.70 1.90
C THR A 9 9.19 -14.86 1.40
N ASN A 10 10.40 -15.19 1.84
CA ASN A 10 11.59 -14.54 1.31
C ASN A 10 12.07 -15.22 0.02
N ALA A 11 12.83 -14.48 -0.80
CA ALA A 11 13.34 -14.96 -2.08
C ALA A 11 14.12 -16.29 -1.97
N LYS A 12 14.94 -16.46 -0.93
CA LYS A 12 15.72 -17.71 -0.71
C LYS A 12 14.83 -18.93 -0.48
N HIS A 13 13.79 -18.78 0.34
CA HIS A 13 12.86 -19.86 0.62
C HIS A 13 12.02 -20.19 -0.63
N PHE A 14 11.59 -19.18 -1.39
CA PHE A 14 10.90 -19.40 -2.66
C PHE A 14 11.78 -20.14 -3.68
N LEU A 15 13.03 -19.74 -3.84
CA LEU A 15 14.00 -20.44 -4.69
C LEU A 15 14.13 -21.92 -4.30
N TRP A 16 14.22 -22.21 -2.99
CA TRP A 16 14.23 -23.58 -2.50
C TRP A 16 12.95 -24.35 -2.88
N MET A 17 11.76 -23.73 -2.77
CA MET A 17 10.49 -24.37 -3.17
C MET A 17 10.45 -24.68 -4.67
N VAL A 18 10.89 -23.73 -5.50
CA VAL A 18 10.92 -23.85 -6.96
C VAL A 18 11.90 -24.95 -7.40
N ASN A 19 13.11 -24.97 -6.83
CA ASN A 19 14.10 -26.01 -7.09
C ASN A 19 13.61 -27.40 -6.65
N LYS A 20 12.93 -27.49 -5.49
CA LYS A 20 12.34 -28.74 -5.00
C LYS A 20 11.22 -29.25 -5.92
N ALA A 21 10.54 -28.36 -6.64
CA ALA A 21 9.54 -28.71 -7.64
C ALA A 21 10.15 -29.17 -8.99
N GLY A 22 11.49 -29.21 -9.11
CA GLY A 22 12.19 -29.68 -10.30
C GLY A 22 12.44 -28.61 -11.36
N VAL A 23 12.18 -27.34 -11.05
CA VAL A 23 12.47 -26.22 -11.95
C VAL A 23 13.97 -25.94 -11.93
N SER A 24 14.59 -25.89 -13.11
CA SER A 24 16.02 -25.61 -13.23
C SER A 24 16.33 -24.13 -12.97
N THR A 25 17.58 -23.80 -12.61
CA THR A 25 18.03 -22.42 -12.36
C THR A 25 17.72 -21.46 -13.53
N ASN A 26 17.76 -21.97 -14.77
CA ASN A 26 17.48 -21.18 -15.97
C ASN A 26 15.98 -20.89 -16.16
N GLU A 27 15.12 -21.73 -15.61
CA GLU A 27 13.65 -21.63 -15.71
C GLU A 27 13.05 -20.85 -14.54
N VAL A 28 13.76 -20.71 -13.42
CA VAL A 28 13.30 -19.97 -12.22
C VAL A 28 12.74 -18.59 -12.59
N LYS A 29 13.45 -17.83 -13.43
CA LYS A 29 13.00 -16.49 -13.84
C LYS A 29 11.69 -16.55 -14.62
N VAL A 30 11.56 -17.51 -15.54
CA VAL A 30 10.35 -17.71 -16.35
C VAL A 30 9.15 -18.09 -15.48
N VAL A 31 9.34 -19.05 -14.57
CA VAL A 31 8.28 -19.49 -13.65
C VAL A 31 7.86 -18.36 -12.71
N THR A 32 8.83 -17.60 -12.18
CA THR A 32 8.54 -16.47 -11.29
C THR A 32 7.73 -15.39 -12.00
N SER A 33 8.15 -14.98 -13.20
CA SER A 33 7.41 -14.00 -14.01
C SER A 33 6.01 -14.50 -14.35
N PHE A 34 5.89 -15.76 -14.78
CA PHE A 34 4.59 -16.36 -15.08
C PHE A 34 3.64 -16.33 -13.87
N LEU A 35 4.12 -16.73 -12.69
CA LEU A 35 3.30 -16.70 -11.46
C LEU A 35 2.97 -15.26 -11.02
N HIS A 36 3.87 -14.31 -11.24
CA HIS A 36 3.64 -12.88 -10.98
C HIS A 36 2.50 -12.33 -11.85
N ASP A 37 2.56 -12.64 -13.15
CA ASP A 37 1.62 -12.16 -14.17
C ASP A 37 0.25 -12.79 -13.98
N MET A 38 0.20 -14.06 -13.58
CA MET A 38 -1.04 -14.74 -13.20
C MET A 38 -1.62 -14.26 -11.86
N GLY A 39 -0.92 -13.39 -11.13
CA GLY A 39 -1.36 -12.88 -9.83
C GLY A 39 -1.34 -13.93 -8.71
N VAL A 40 -0.69 -15.07 -8.94
CA VAL A 40 -0.51 -16.13 -7.92
C VAL A 40 0.50 -15.67 -6.87
N ILE A 41 1.52 -14.93 -7.30
CA ILE A 41 2.47 -14.27 -6.42
C ILE A 41 2.62 -12.79 -6.79
N LYS A 42 3.19 -11.99 -5.90
CA LYS A 42 3.78 -10.70 -6.24
C LYS A 42 5.22 -10.63 -5.74
N TYR A 43 6.11 -10.27 -6.65
CA TYR A 43 7.54 -10.11 -6.42
C TYR A 43 7.99 -8.84 -7.12
N PHE A 44 8.72 -7.99 -6.40
CA PHE A 44 9.13 -6.66 -6.84
C PHE A 44 10.65 -6.47 -6.88
N GLY A 45 11.43 -7.51 -6.59
CA GLY A 45 12.89 -7.46 -6.62
C GLY A 45 13.45 -7.45 -8.05
N HIS A 46 14.65 -6.89 -8.21
CA HIS A 46 15.24 -6.63 -9.53
C HIS A 46 15.94 -7.81 -10.21
N ASP A 47 16.24 -8.90 -9.52
CA ASP A 47 16.65 -10.18 -10.11
C ASP A 47 16.82 -11.21 -8.99
N MET A 48 16.32 -12.45 -9.18
CA MET A 48 16.56 -13.57 -8.25
C MET A 48 18.01 -14.07 -8.39
N LYS A 49 18.99 -13.30 -7.91
CA LYS A 49 20.42 -13.67 -7.92
C LYS A 49 20.89 -13.92 -6.48
N GLU A 50 21.58 -15.04 -6.24
CA GLU A 50 22.02 -15.48 -4.90
C GLU A 50 22.96 -14.51 -4.16
N ASN A 51 23.50 -13.47 -4.82
CA ASN A 51 24.65 -12.70 -4.32
C ASN A 51 24.53 -11.16 -4.37
N GLN A 52 23.34 -10.57 -4.44
CA GLN A 52 23.22 -9.11 -4.31
C GLN A 52 22.74 -8.71 -2.91
N ALA A 53 23.69 -8.23 -2.11
CA ALA A 53 23.43 -7.51 -0.89
C ALA A 53 23.30 -6.00 -1.19
N GLN A 54 22.07 -5.46 -1.02
CA GLN A 54 21.70 -4.07 -0.71
C GLN A 54 21.89 -2.97 -1.79
N PRO A 55 21.11 -1.84 -1.80
CA PRO A 55 20.63 -1.11 -0.61
C PRO A 55 19.23 -0.46 -0.69
N ASP A 56 18.28 -0.95 0.11
CA ASP A 56 17.59 -0.13 1.11
C ASP A 56 16.90 -1.05 2.13
N LYS A 57 17.52 -1.25 3.31
CA LYS A 57 16.87 -1.94 4.44
C LYS A 57 16.00 -0.95 5.22
N GLY A 58 15.17 -0.21 4.50
CA GLY A 58 14.13 0.59 5.13
C GLY A 58 13.08 -0.32 5.76
N LYS A 59 12.36 0.19 6.77
CA LYS A 59 11.22 -0.47 7.44
C LYS A 59 10.18 -1.05 6.45
N TYR A 60 10.13 -0.54 5.23
CA TYR A 60 9.17 -0.87 4.17
C TYR A 60 9.82 -1.36 2.86
N SER A 61 10.96 -2.06 2.96
CA SER A 61 11.66 -2.63 1.80
C SER A 61 10.91 -3.84 1.21
N ILE A 62 10.97 -3.98 -0.13
CA ILE A 62 10.20 -4.99 -0.89
C ILE A 62 11.08 -5.98 -1.67
N GLU A 63 12.38 -5.73 -1.75
CA GLU A 63 13.29 -6.37 -2.73
C GLU A 63 13.43 -7.89 -2.54
N ASP A 64 13.36 -8.37 -1.29
CA ASP A 64 13.52 -9.78 -0.93
C ASP A 64 12.21 -10.49 -0.58
N THR A 65 11.07 -9.81 -0.71
CA THR A 65 9.76 -10.33 -0.28
C THR A 65 8.93 -10.79 -1.47
N ILE A 66 8.37 -11.99 -1.35
CA ILE A 66 7.44 -12.56 -2.33
C ILE A 66 6.12 -12.79 -1.60
N PHE A 67 5.08 -12.08 -2.02
CA PHE A 67 3.72 -12.29 -1.52
C PHE A 67 3.10 -13.48 -2.23
N ILE A 68 2.56 -14.42 -1.47
CA ILE A 68 2.09 -15.74 -1.97
C ILE A 68 0.63 -16.03 -1.62
N ASP A 69 -0.01 -15.16 -0.84
CA ASP A 69 -1.42 -15.30 -0.47
C ASP A 69 -2.27 -14.24 -1.19
N PRO A 70 -2.92 -14.60 -2.31
CA PRO A 70 -3.75 -13.67 -3.06
C PRO A 70 -4.97 -13.18 -2.29
N ILE A 71 -5.51 -13.99 -1.36
CA ILE A 71 -6.66 -13.57 -0.55
C ILE A 71 -6.21 -12.47 0.41
N TRP A 72 -5.09 -12.68 1.09
CA TRP A 72 -4.50 -11.65 1.96
C TRP A 72 -4.14 -10.38 1.19
N MET A 73 -3.53 -10.49 -0.01
CA MET A 73 -3.19 -9.33 -0.84
C MET A 73 -4.45 -8.50 -1.19
N ILE A 74 -5.52 -9.19 -1.59
CA ILE A 74 -6.81 -8.55 -1.88
C ILE A 74 -7.35 -7.83 -0.64
N ASP A 75 -7.31 -8.46 0.52
CA ASP A 75 -7.83 -7.87 1.76
C ASP A 75 -6.99 -6.67 2.24
N VAL A 76 -5.67 -6.68 1.98
CA VAL A 76 -4.81 -5.50 2.14
C VAL A 76 -5.30 -4.35 1.25
N PHE A 77 -5.45 -4.59 -0.04
CA PHE A 77 -5.90 -3.56 -0.99
C PHE A 77 -7.28 -3.02 -0.62
N LYS A 78 -8.20 -3.90 -0.23
CA LYS A 78 -9.54 -3.50 0.19
C LYS A 78 -9.51 -2.57 1.38
N GLY A 79 -8.75 -2.83 2.44
CA GLY A 79 -8.73 -1.92 3.59
C GLY A 79 -8.15 -0.55 3.27
N VAL A 80 -7.23 -0.45 2.32
CA VAL A 80 -6.71 0.86 1.90
C VAL A 80 -7.74 1.61 1.05
N MET A 81 -8.32 0.95 0.05
CA MET A 81 -9.33 1.57 -0.83
C MET A 81 -10.68 1.81 -0.15
N ARG A 82 -11.05 0.96 0.81
CA ARG A 82 -12.34 0.92 1.51
C ARG A 82 -12.04 0.71 2.99
N HIS A 83 -11.48 1.73 3.61
CA HIS A 83 -11.15 1.69 5.02
C HIS A 83 -12.40 1.69 5.90
N ASP A 84 -12.27 1.14 7.11
CA ASP A 84 -13.34 1.14 8.10
C ASP A 84 -13.55 2.55 8.65
N TRP A 85 -14.46 3.29 8.00
CA TRP A 85 -14.72 4.70 8.29
C TRP A 85 -15.14 4.92 9.75
N GLN A 86 -15.87 3.98 10.34
CA GLN A 86 -16.34 4.11 11.71
C GLN A 86 -15.18 4.05 12.71
N HIS A 87 -14.23 3.15 12.49
CA HIS A 87 -13.03 3.04 13.33
C HIS A 87 -12.10 4.25 13.18
N LEU A 88 -11.94 4.77 11.97
CA LEU A 88 -11.22 6.03 11.75
C LEU A 88 -11.91 7.22 12.44
N LEU A 89 -13.23 7.34 12.34
CA LEU A 89 -13.99 8.37 13.06
C LEU A 89 -13.82 8.25 14.58
N ASN A 90 -13.82 7.03 15.12
CA ASN A 90 -13.60 6.80 16.54
C ASN A 90 -12.20 7.26 16.97
N PHE A 91 -11.16 6.92 16.19
CA PHE A 91 -9.79 7.40 16.40
C PHE A 91 -9.70 8.93 16.42
N PHE A 92 -10.36 9.62 15.48
CA PHE A 92 -10.35 11.08 15.43
C PHE A 92 -11.16 11.76 16.53
N ARG A 93 -12.20 11.09 17.06
CA ARG A 93 -12.98 11.60 18.19
C ARG A 93 -12.22 11.48 19.52
N GLN A 94 -11.35 10.48 19.65
CA GLN A 94 -10.54 10.29 20.86
C GLN A 94 -9.46 11.37 21.00
N ASP A 95 -8.96 11.92 19.90
CA ASP A 95 -7.94 12.96 19.91
C ASP A 95 -8.24 14.07 18.88
N PRO A 96 -8.81 15.20 19.31
CA PRO A 96 -9.11 16.34 18.46
C PRO A 96 -7.89 16.93 17.73
N SER A 97 -6.67 16.72 18.24
CA SER A 97 -5.44 17.18 17.58
C SER A 97 -5.21 16.50 16.23
N LYS A 98 -5.82 15.33 16.01
CA LYS A 98 -5.72 14.54 14.77
C LYS A 98 -6.68 14.99 13.67
N SER A 99 -7.50 16.02 13.90
CA SER A 99 -8.38 16.62 12.90
C SER A 99 -7.65 17.01 11.60
N LYS A 100 -6.39 17.44 11.71
CA LYS A 100 -5.53 17.74 10.54
C LYS A 100 -5.27 16.49 9.68
N LYS A 101 -5.03 15.34 10.31
CA LYS A 101 -4.77 14.06 9.64
C LYS A 101 -6.02 13.54 8.94
N THR A 102 -7.20 13.68 9.56
CA THR A 102 -8.49 13.40 8.90
C THR A 102 -8.67 14.20 7.62
N LYS A 103 -8.36 15.50 7.66
CA LYS A 103 -8.46 16.37 6.49
C LYS A 103 -7.50 15.95 5.39
N LYS A 104 -6.25 15.62 5.72
CA LYS A 104 -5.25 15.09 4.77
C LYS A 104 -5.74 13.82 4.08
N LEU A 105 -6.25 12.86 4.85
CA LEU A 105 -6.81 11.63 4.30
C LEU A 105 -7.96 11.92 3.33
N LEU A 106 -8.94 12.70 3.79
CA LEU A 106 -10.16 12.97 3.04
C LEU A 106 -9.97 13.82 1.78
N HIS A 107 -9.05 14.78 1.81
CA HIS A 107 -8.93 15.77 0.73
C HIS A 107 -7.73 15.50 -0.18
N LEU A 108 -6.69 14.84 0.34
CA LEU A 108 -5.42 14.64 -0.35
C LEU A 108 -5.08 13.16 -0.54
N GLY A 109 -5.84 12.23 0.08
CA GLY A 109 -5.51 10.80 0.05
C GLY A 109 -4.22 10.48 0.79
N ILE A 110 -3.80 11.34 1.72
CA ILE A 110 -2.57 11.18 2.50
C ILE A 110 -2.89 10.50 3.83
N VAL A 111 -2.23 9.38 4.10
CA VAL A 111 -2.35 8.60 5.33
C VAL A 111 -1.08 8.76 6.15
N ASP A 112 -1.19 9.30 7.36
CA ASP A 112 -0.10 9.32 8.33
C ASP A 112 0.16 7.90 8.89
N GLU A 113 1.42 7.58 9.22
CA GLU A 113 1.82 6.23 9.67
C GLU A 113 1.07 5.70 10.89
N ASP A 114 0.73 6.57 11.86
CA ASP A 114 -0.04 6.18 13.05
C ASP A 114 -1.51 5.83 12.73
N MET A 115 -1.96 6.13 11.51
CA MET A 115 -3.31 5.80 11.04
C MET A 115 -3.38 4.45 10.32
N PHE A 116 -2.24 3.86 9.92
CA PHE A 116 -2.25 2.63 9.13
C PHE A 116 -3.05 1.52 9.81
N GLU A 117 -2.97 1.39 11.13
CA GLU A 117 -3.67 0.34 11.88
C GLU A 117 -5.20 0.46 11.84
N TYR A 118 -5.73 1.64 11.52
CA TYR A 118 -7.15 1.93 11.48
C TYR A 118 -7.74 1.82 10.06
N LEU A 119 -6.90 1.55 9.05
CA LEU A 119 -7.38 1.34 7.68
C LEU A 119 -8.16 0.03 7.54
N TRP A 120 -7.83 -0.99 8.33
CA TRP A 120 -8.48 -2.30 8.24
C TRP A 120 -9.47 -2.52 9.39
N PRO A 121 -10.48 -3.39 9.20
CA PRO A 121 -11.47 -3.66 10.23
C PRO A 121 -10.86 -4.22 11.50
N GLN A 122 -11.38 -3.76 12.64
CA GLN A 122 -10.99 -4.26 13.95
C GLN A 122 -11.76 -5.54 14.28
N GLU A 123 -11.29 -6.26 15.30
CA GLU A 123 -11.98 -7.46 15.78
C GLU A 123 -13.40 -7.12 16.25
N GLY A 124 -14.38 -7.92 15.80
CA GLY A 124 -15.80 -7.68 16.08
C GLY A 124 -16.46 -6.59 15.21
N SER A 125 -15.80 -6.16 14.13
CA SER A 125 -16.40 -5.25 13.13
C SER A 125 -17.13 -6.04 12.04
N ASP A 126 -18.41 -5.73 11.82
CA ASP A 126 -19.23 -6.32 10.75
C ASP A 126 -18.91 -5.72 9.36
N PHE A 127 -17.84 -4.94 9.22
CA PHE A 127 -17.52 -4.15 8.03
C PHE A 127 -17.46 -5.00 6.74
N TRP A 128 -16.81 -6.15 6.78
CA TRP A 128 -16.71 -7.06 5.64
C TRP A 128 -17.91 -8.03 5.51
N GLU A 129 -18.73 -8.16 6.55
CA GLU A 129 -19.82 -9.13 6.60
C GLU A 129 -21.00 -8.75 5.70
N SER A 130 -21.16 -7.46 5.40
CA SER A 130 -22.24 -6.95 4.54
C SER A 130 -22.06 -7.26 3.04
N THR A 131 -20.90 -7.75 2.62
CA THR A 131 -20.64 -8.09 1.22
C THR A 131 -20.78 -9.60 0.99
N ASN A 132 -21.91 -10.01 0.40
CA ASN A 132 -22.28 -11.40 0.01
C ASN A 132 -21.37 -12.11 -1.01
N ASN A 133 -20.09 -11.73 -1.14
CA ASN A 133 -19.17 -12.33 -2.10
C ASN A 133 -18.37 -13.47 -1.47
N THR A 134 -18.53 -14.68 -2.01
CA THR A 134 -17.83 -15.92 -1.64
C THR A 134 -16.30 -15.90 -1.74
N LEU A 135 -15.72 -14.80 -2.26
CA LEU A 135 -14.27 -14.55 -2.32
C LEU A 135 -13.73 -13.76 -1.11
N LEU A 136 -14.59 -13.39 -0.17
CA LEU A 136 -14.21 -12.66 1.04
C LEU A 136 -13.76 -13.63 2.13
N SER A 137 -12.60 -13.36 2.72
CA SER A 137 -12.24 -13.97 3.99
C SER A 137 -13.14 -13.37 5.07
N SER A 138 -14.25 -14.06 5.37
CA SER A 138 -15.06 -13.76 6.55
C SER A 138 -14.13 -13.82 7.77
N GLY A 139 -13.91 -12.69 8.43
CA GLY A 139 -13.02 -12.59 9.59
C GLY A 139 -11.62 -12.04 9.35
N PHE A 140 -11.31 -11.47 8.17
CA PHE A 140 -10.08 -10.68 8.04
C PHE A 140 -10.17 -9.40 8.89
N THR A 141 -9.27 -9.30 9.87
CA THR A 141 -9.18 -8.18 10.81
C THR A 141 -7.74 -7.65 10.87
N ARG A 142 -7.56 -6.49 11.52
CA ARG A 142 -6.26 -5.87 11.78
C ARG A 142 -5.23 -6.85 12.40
N THR A 143 -5.63 -7.85 13.18
CA THR A 143 -4.69 -8.80 13.80
C THR A 143 -4.04 -9.76 12.80
N HIS A 144 -4.61 -9.91 11.61
CA HIS A 144 -4.03 -10.67 10.49
C HIS A 144 -2.98 -9.88 9.70
N LEU A 145 -2.69 -8.65 10.13
CA LEU A 145 -1.90 -7.69 9.37
C LEU A 145 -0.59 -7.34 10.04
N ASN A 146 0.48 -7.47 9.26
CA ASN A 146 1.71 -6.74 9.49
C ASN A 146 1.69 -5.47 8.61
N VAL A 147 1.62 -4.31 9.24
CA VAL A 147 1.53 -3.00 8.56
C VAL A 147 2.71 -2.78 7.61
N GLN A 148 3.91 -3.23 7.97
CA GLN A 148 5.09 -3.07 7.11
C GLN A 148 4.95 -3.84 5.81
N GLN A 149 4.43 -5.07 5.90
CA GLN A 149 4.18 -5.92 4.73
C GLN A 149 3.05 -5.38 3.86
N ALA A 150 2.00 -4.83 4.47
CA ALA A 150 0.89 -4.21 3.73
C ALA A 150 1.35 -2.96 2.97
N VAL A 151 2.09 -2.06 3.62
CA VAL A 151 2.65 -0.85 2.99
C VAL A 151 3.65 -1.23 1.90
N ALA A 152 4.50 -2.24 2.14
CA ALA A 152 5.39 -2.82 1.14
C ALA A 152 4.61 -3.29 -0.11
N LEU A 153 3.55 -4.07 0.06
CA LEU A 153 2.73 -4.55 -1.04
C LEU A 153 2.10 -3.40 -1.83
N LEU A 154 1.51 -2.42 -1.14
CA LEU A 154 0.87 -1.25 -1.77
C LEU A 154 1.86 -0.45 -2.61
N ARG A 155 3.07 -0.25 -2.09
CA ARG A 155 4.15 0.44 -2.81
C ARG A 155 4.63 -0.35 -4.03
N GLY A 156 4.79 -1.67 -3.89
CA GLY A 156 5.19 -2.51 -5.00
C GLY A 156 4.16 -2.51 -6.15
N CYS A 157 2.88 -2.35 -5.82
CA CYS A 157 1.79 -2.26 -6.79
C CYS A 157 1.51 -0.83 -7.30
N ASP A 158 2.36 0.15 -6.98
CA ASP A 158 2.15 1.57 -7.32
C ASP A 158 0.78 2.14 -6.87
N LEU A 159 0.22 1.58 -5.80
CA LEU A 159 -1.03 2.06 -5.20
C LEU A 159 -0.78 3.13 -4.13
N ALA A 160 0.47 3.24 -3.67
CA ALA A 160 0.85 4.12 -2.59
C ALA A 160 2.32 4.57 -2.70
N HIS A 161 2.58 5.83 -2.37
CA HIS A 161 3.92 6.42 -2.43
C HIS A 161 4.25 7.20 -1.17
N PHE A 162 5.47 7.08 -0.66
CA PHE A 162 5.90 7.96 0.43
C PHE A 162 6.06 9.38 -0.09
N LEU A 163 5.49 10.33 0.63
CA LEU A 163 5.80 11.73 0.42
C LEU A 163 7.20 12.00 0.96
N ALA A 164 8.01 12.73 0.21
CA ALA A 164 9.29 13.22 0.72
C ALA A 164 8.99 14.03 1.98
N ALA A 165 9.63 13.66 3.11
CA ALA A 165 9.49 14.41 4.35
C ALA A 165 9.82 15.88 4.05
N SER A 166 8.90 16.80 4.36
CA SER A 166 9.19 18.21 4.19
C SER A 166 10.38 18.55 5.09
N GLU A 167 11.50 18.91 4.49
CA GLU A 167 12.59 19.61 5.17
C GLU A 167 12.12 21.03 5.50
N THR A 168 11.11 21.15 6.36
CA THR A 168 10.85 22.40 7.07
C THR A 168 11.74 22.37 8.30
N SER A 169 12.98 22.82 8.09
CA SER A 169 13.92 23.18 9.15
C SER A 169 13.30 24.26 10.04
N ASP A 170 13.39 24.08 11.35
CA ASP A 170 13.86 25.15 12.23
C ASP A 170 14.66 24.47 13.35
N GLY A 171 15.87 24.98 13.55
CA GLY A 171 16.87 24.35 14.39
C GLY A 171 16.39 24.24 15.83
N GLU A 172 16.35 23.02 16.34
CA GLU A 172 16.58 22.74 17.75
C GLU A 172 17.07 21.30 17.87
N THR A 173 18.17 21.20 18.61
CA THR A 173 18.99 20.04 18.96
C THR A 173 18.26 18.70 19.00
N SER A 174 18.77 17.79 18.17
CA SER A 174 18.36 16.41 17.95
C SER A 174 18.53 15.53 19.18
N GLU A 175 17.41 15.07 19.75
CA GLU A 175 17.29 13.72 20.30
C GLU A 175 15.95 13.11 19.85
N GLY A 176 16.00 12.05 19.04
CA GLY A 176 14.96 11.02 19.01
C GLY A 176 13.64 11.28 18.26
N LYS A 177 13.48 12.30 17.42
CA LYS A 177 12.25 12.39 16.58
C LYS A 177 12.24 11.28 15.54
N HIS A 178 11.45 10.23 15.81
CA HIS A 178 11.06 9.25 14.81
C HIS A 178 10.53 9.97 13.57
N LYS A 179 11.11 9.68 12.41
CA LYS A 179 10.62 10.19 11.13
C LYS A 179 9.24 9.59 10.88
N GLU A 180 8.19 10.38 11.08
CA GLU A 180 6.83 9.99 10.74
C GLU A 180 6.71 9.89 9.22
N TRP A 181 6.25 8.74 8.73
CA TRP A 181 6.04 8.52 7.31
C TRP A 181 4.62 8.92 6.91
N GLU A 182 4.51 9.62 5.77
CA GLU A 182 3.24 9.93 5.13
C GLU A 182 3.12 9.16 3.82
N LEU A 183 2.01 8.47 3.64
CA LEU A 183 1.73 7.65 2.48
C LEU A 183 0.63 8.30 1.64
N LEU A 184 0.96 8.72 0.43
CA LEU A 184 0.01 9.19 -0.56
C LEU A 184 -0.63 7.98 -1.25
N CYS A 185 -1.95 7.88 -1.17
CA CYS A 185 -2.76 6.86 -1.81
C CYS A 185 -3.81 7.53 -2.73
N PRO A 186 -3.48 7.81 -4.00
CA PRO A 186 -4.34 8.60 -4.89
C PRO A 186 -5.72 7.98 -5.09
N GLY A 187 -5.80 6.65 -5.11
CA GLY A 187 -7.06 5.91 -5.29
C GLY A 187 -8.08 6.02 -4.15
N ILE A 188 -7.69 6.62 -3.01
CA ILE A 188 -8.59 6.86 -1.87
C ILE A 188 -9.29 8.23 -1.97
N ILE A 189 -8.77 9.13 -2.82
CA ILE A 189 -9.28 10.51 -2.89
C ILE A 189 -10.74 10.49 -3.35
N PRO A 190 -11.69 10.96 -2.52
CA PRO A 190 -13.09 11.01 -2.89
C PRO A 190 -13.30 11.93 -4.11
N PRO A 191 -14.19 11.59 -5.05
CA PRO A 191 -14.41 12.37 -6.26
C PRO A 191 -14.78 13.84 -6.01
N PHE A 192 -15.41 14.14 -4.86
CA PHE A 192 -15.83 15.49 -4.50
C PHE A 192 -14.66 16.40 -4.07
N ALA A 193 -13.50 15.86 -3.66
CA ALA A 193 -12.32 16.67 -3.34
C ALA A 193 -11.75 17.37 -4.59
N HIS A 194 -12.05 16.87 -5.79
CA HIS A 194 -11.65 17.50 -7.06
C HIS A 194 -12.42 18.79 -7.38
N GLN A 195 -13.49 19.12 -6.64
CA GLN A 195 -14.28 20.34 -6.87
C GLN A 195 -13.51 21.64 -6.56
N HIS A 196 -12.35 21.55 -5.90
CA HIS A 196 -11.49 22.72 -5.62
C HIS A 196 -10.51 23.06 -6.76
N ARG A 197 -10.49 22.33 -7.88
CA ARG A 197 -9.70 22.69 -9.07
C ARG A 197 -10.39 23.76 -9.92
N LEU A 198 -10.64 24.93 -9.35
CA LEU A 198 -10.70 26.12 -10.19
C LEU A 198 -9.25 26.47 -10.51
N ALA A 199 -8.87 26.30 -11.78
CA ALA A 199 -7.60 26.77 -12.32
C ALA A 199 -7.32 28.19 -11.80
N VAL A 200 -6.05 28.47 -11.51
CA VAL A 200 -5.55 29.80 -11.17
C VAL A 200 -6.05 30.79 -12.23
N LYS A 201 -7.16 31.49 -11.93
CA LYS A 201 -7.72 32.56 -12.76
C LYS A 201 -7.05 33.88 -12.40
N GLU A 202 -5.75 33.85 -12.13
CA GLU A 202 -5.00 35.08 -11.91
C GLU A 202 -4.66 35.68 -13.27
N SER A 203 -5.16 36.89 -13.48
CA SER A 203 -5.04 37.71 -14.70
C SER A 203 -3.61 37.96 -15.18
N HIS A 204 -2.60 37.51 -14.42
CA HIS A 204 -1.17 37.73 -14.66
C HIS A 204 -0.37 36.43 -14.83
N SER A 205 -1.02 35.26 -14.81
CA SER A 205 -0.37 33.97 -15.01
C SER A 205 -0.41 33.56 -16.48
N LEU A 206 0.74 33.15 -17.03
CA LEU A 206 0.80 32.57 -18.37
C LEU A 206 0.27 31.14 -18.31
N CYS A 207 -1.01 30.94 -18.65
CA CYS A 207 -1.64 29.63 -18.63
C CYS A 207 -1.35 28.90 -19.95
N VAL A 208 -0.52 27.84 -19.88
CA VAL A 208 -0.36 26.89 -20.98
C VAL A 208 -1.38 25.78 -20.80
N HIS A 209 -2.33 25.69 -21.73
CA HIS A 209 -3.33 24.63 -21.75
C HIS A 209 -2.85 23.50 -22.65
N VAL A 210 -2.80 22.28 -22.13
CA VAL A 210 -2.52 21.06 -22.89
C VAL A 210 -3.75 20.17 -22.79
N GLU A 211 -4.35 19.85 -23.93
CA GLU A 211 -5.46 18.91 -24.03
C GLU A 211 -4.95 17.55 -24.49
N CYS A 212 -5.21 16.51 -23.70
CA CYS A 212 -4.89 15.13 -24.05
C CYS A 212 -6.20 14.36 -24.27
N GLN A 213 -6.44 13.92 -25.50
CA GLN A 213 -7.61 13.10 -25.83
C GLN A 213 -7.27 11.62 -25.78
N TYR A 214 -8.06 10.86 -25.03
CA TYR A 214 -7.92 9.41 -24.89
C TYR A 214 -9.17 8.73 -25.42
N ASN A 215 -8.99 7.63 -26.16
CA ASN A 215 -10.12 6.77 -26.55
C ASN A 215 -10.79 6.15 -25.31
N ILE A 216 -9.97 5.75 -24.33
CA ILE A 216 -10.37 5.29 -23.00
C ILE A 216 -9.30 5.77 -22.03
N PHE A 217 -9.67 6.55 -21.02
CA PHE A 217 -8.77 6.98 -19.96
C PHE A 217 -8.84 5.98 -18.79
N PRO A 218 -7.78 5.19 -18.52
CA PRO A 218 -7.77 4.28 -17.38
C PRO A 218 -7.74 5.06 -16.06
N ALA A 219 -8.37 4.51 -15.02
CA ALA A 219 -8.51 5.17 -13.73
C ALA A 219 -7.29 5.04 -12.80
N GLY A 220 -6.28 4.25 -13.19
CA GLY A 220 -5.08 3.94 -12.42
C GLY A 220 -3.82 4.52 -13.02
#